data_AF-A0A821L2Z2-F1
#
_entry.id   AF-A0A821L2Z2-F1
#
_cell.length_a   1.000
_cell.length_b   1.000
_cell.length_c   1.000
_cell.angle_alpha   90.00
_cell.angle_beta   90.00
_cell.angle_gamma   90.00
#
_symmetry.space_group_name_H-M   'P 1'
#
loop_
_entity.id
_entity.type
_entity.pdbx_description
1 polymer ?
#
loop_
_entity_poly.entity_id
_entity_poly.type
_entity_poly.pdbx_seq_one_letter_code
_entity_poly.pdbx_strand_id
1 'polypeptide(L)' 'RFLTCLECVPTYNLFGISNHSGTVYSGHYVAQCKHPFTHDWHEFNDSSVHFISDTSSIISANAYVLFYERKKS' A
#
# COMPACT_ATOMS: atom_id res chain seq x y z
N ARG A 1 -37.47 17.79 -12.48
CA ARG A 1 -37.03 16.79 -11.48
C ARG A 1 -35.57 16.48 -11.78
N PHE A 2 -34.65 17.08 -11.02
CA PHE A 2 -33.21 16.86 -11.17
C PHE A 2 -32.82 15.65 -10.33
N LEU A 3 -32.32 14.59 -10.97
CA LEU A 3 -31.65 13.50 -10.28
C LEU A 3 -30.18 13.90 -10.19
N THR A 4 -29.74 14.36 -9.01
CA THR A 4 -28.32 14.47 -8.71
C THR A 4 -27.76 13.04 -8.74
N CYS A 5 -26.97 12.75 -9.77
CA CYS A 5 -26.19 11.54 -9.84
C CYS A 5 -25.14 11.61 -8.73
N LEU A 6 -25.50 11.14 -7.54
CA LEU A 6 -24.57 10.70 -6.51
C LEU A 6 -23.96 9.38 -7.02
N GLU A 7 -23.14 9.43 -8.07
CA GLU A 7 -22.17 8.38 -8.27
C GLU A 7 -21.29 8.37 -7.02
N CYS A 8 -21.35 7.28 -6.26
CA CYS A 8 -20.62 7.15 -5.01
C CYS A 8 -19.14 7.48 -5.27
N VAL A 9 -18.57 8.37 -4.46
CA VAL A 9 -17.14 8.73 -4.57
C VAL A 9 -16.34 7.42 -4.54
N PRO A 10 -15.50 7.15 -5.56
CA PRO A 10 -14.81 5.88 -5.66
C PRO A 10 -13.89 5.70 -4.45
N THR A 11 -14.04 4.59 -3.76
CA THR A 11 -13.22 4.22 -2.61
C THR A 11 -12.13 3.25 -3.05
N TYR A 12 -10.96 3.33 -2.42
CA TYR A 12 -9.79 2.54 -2.79
C TYR A 12 -9.21 1.82 -1.58
N ASN A 13 -8.68 0.61 -1.80
CA ASN A 13 -7.91 -0.13 -0.81
C ASN A 13 -6.43 -0.05 -1.14
N LEU A 14 -5.60 0.31 -0.14
CA LEU A 14 -4.16 0.16 -0.25
C LEU A 14 -3.81 -1.33 -0.19
N PHE A 15 -2.98 -1.79 -1.12
CA PHE A 15 -2.51 -3.19 -1.14
C PHE A 15 -1.00 -3.31 -1.35
N GLY A 16 -0.31 -2.22 -1.71
CA GLY A 16 1.14 -2.24 -1.91
C GLY A 16 1.75 -0.88 -1.62
N ILE A 17 2.97 -0.89 -1.10
CA ILE A 17 3.78 0.29 -0.80
C ILE A 17 5.20 -0.01 -1.25
N SER A 18 5.81 0.91 -2.00
CA SER A 18 7.26 0.96 -2.15
C SER A 18 7.80 2.00 -1.17
N ASN A 19 8.57 1.53 -0.19
CA ASN A 19 9.25 2.39 0.75
C ASN A 19 10.65 2.70 0.23
N HIS A 20 11.08 3.94 0.44
CA HIS A 20 12.45 4.37 0.17
C HIS A 20 13.08 4.92 1.44
N SER A 21 14.30 4.48 1.73
CA SER A 21 15.11 5.03 2.80
C SER A 21 16.45 5.50 2.25
N GLY A 22 16.92 6.65 2.71
CA GLY A 22 18.16 7.26 2.23
C GLY A 22 17.92 8.50 1.37
N THR A 23 18.87 8.77 0.49
CA THR A 23 18.92 9.97 -0.35
C THR A 23 18.48 9.65 -1.78
N VAL A 24 18.20 10.69 -2.57
CA VAL A 24 17.85 10.53 -4.00
C VAL A 24 18.96 9.88 -4.84
N TYR A 25 20.21 9.94 -4.40
CA TYR A 25 21.38 9.40 -5.12
C TYR A 25 21.88 8.06 -4.57
N SER A 26 21.41 7.65 -3.39
CA SER A 26 21.80 6.42 -2.70
C SER A 26 20.81 6.14 -1.59
N GLY A 27 20.23 4.95 -1.61
CA GLY A 27 19.21 4.53 -0.68
C GLY A 27 18.82 3.08 -0.91
N HIS A 28 17.80 2.62 -0.19
CA HIS A 28 17.28 1.27 -0.29
C HIS A 28 15.78 1.27 -0.43
N TYR A 29 15.28 0.42 -1.33
CA TYR A 29 13.87 0.24 -1.57
C TYR A 29 13.41 -1.11 -1.02
N VAL A 30 12.34 -1.09 -0.26
CA VAL A 30 11.64 -2.30 0.19
C VAL A 30 10.17 -2.20 -0.17
N ALA A 31 9.53 -3.32 -0.44
CA ALA A 31 8.11 -3.35 -0.75
C ALA A 31 7.32 -3.92 0.42
N GLN A 32 6.19 -3.32 0.76
CA GLN A 32 5.21 -3.88 1.68
C GLN A 32 3.94 -4.18 0.90
N CYS A 33 3.51 -5.44 0.87
CA CYS A 33 2.36 -5.86 0.08
C CYS A 33 1.37 -6.66 0.93
N LYS A 34 0.09 -6.45 0.65
CA LYS A 34 -1.02 -7.21 1.23
C LYS A 34 -1.31 -8.42 0.36
N HIS A 35 -1.23 -9.61 0.94
CA HIS A 35 -1.54 -10.84 0.25
C HIS A 35 -3.04 -10.89 -0.12
N PRO A 36 -3.41 -11.21 -1.37
CA PRO A 36 -4.79 -11.07 -1.85
C PRO A 36 -5.78 -12.06 -1.21
N PHE A 37 -5.30 -13.20 -0.72
CA PHE A 37 -6.16 -14.26 -0.16
C PHE A 37 -6.22 -14.25 1.37
N THR A 38 -5.07 -14.05 2.03
CA THR A 38 -5.00 -14.07 3.50
C THR A 38 -5.18 -12.68 4.11
N HIS A 39 -5.03 -11.63 3.30
CA HIS A 39 -5.07 -10.24 3.72
C HIS A 39 -3.97 -9.83 4.71
N ASP A 40 -2.94 -10.67 4.86
CA ASP A 40 -1.76 -10.41 5.65
C ASP A 40 -0.79 -9.48 4.92
N TRP A 41 -0.05 -8.69 5.68
CA TRP A 41 0.99 -7.82 5.15
C TRP A 41 2.35 -8.47 5.28
N HIS A 42 3.15 -8.33 4.23
CA HIS A 42 4.52 -8.80 4.18
C HIS A 42 5.44 -7.70 3.67
N GLU A 43 6.63 -7.62 4.25
CA GLU A 43 7.74 -6.83 3.74
C GLU A 43 8.65 -7.72 2.89
N PHE A 44 9.02 -7.21 1.72
CA PHE A 44 9.92 -7.80 0.75
C PHE A 44 11.15 -6.91 0.68
N ASN A 45 12.24 -7.40 1.25
CA ASN A 45 13.54 -6.74 1.27
C ASN A 45 14.51 -7.61 0.46
N ASP A 46 14.60 -7.31 -0.84
CA ASP A 46 15.33 -8.11 -1.84
C ASP A 46 14.92 -9.59 -1.81
N SER A 47 15.83 -10.48 -1.37
CA SER A 47 15.58 -11.92 -1.26
C SER A 47 14.85 -12.34 0.02
N SER A 48 14.66 -11.41 0.96
CA SER A 48 14.10 -11.68 2.29
C SER A 48 12.63 -11.26 2.36
N VAL A 49 11.81 -12.13 2.96
CA VAL A 49 10.38 -11.88 3.16
C VAL A 49 10.04 -11.98 4.64
N HIS A 50 9.38 -10.97 5.17
CA HIS A 50 8.98 -10.89 6.58
C HIS A 50 7.49 -10.62 6.72
N PHE A 51 6.83 -11.33 7.64
CA PHE A 51 5.44 -11.04 8.02
C PHE A 51 5.38 -9.79 8.91
N ILE A 52 4.43 -8.90 8.62
CA ILE A 52 4.19 -7.67 9.39
C ILE A 52 3.05 -7.93 10.36
N SER A 53 3.37 -8.14 11.64
CA SER A 53 2.39 -8.38 12.69
C SER A 53 1.66 -7.09 13.12
N ASP A 54 2.38 -5.98 13.19
CA ASP A 54 1.83 -4.68 13.55
C ASP A 54 1.56 -3.84 12.29
N THR A 55 0.31 -3.87 11.84
CA THR A 55 -0.14 -3.10 10.67
C THR A 55 -0.04 -1.58 10.84
N SER A 56 0.12 -1.06 12.06
CA SER A 56 0.33 0.39 12.24
C SER A 56 1.67 0.87 11.67
N SER A 57 2.66 -0.03 11.57
CA SER A 57 3.98 0.24 10.99
C SER A 57 3.98 0.46 9.47
N ILE A 58 2.90 0.06 8.79
CA ILE A 58 2.74 0.19 7.34
C ILE A 58 2.65 1.67 6.94
N ILE A 59 2.05 2.51 7.80
CA ILE A 59 1.98 3.95 7.57
C ILE A 59 3.27 4.57 8.11
N SER A 60 4.19 4.89 7.20
CA SER A 60 5.49 5.45 7.56
C SER A 60 5.86 6.64 6.67
N ALA A 61 6.80 7.47 7.15
CA ALA A 61 7.37 8.56 6.39
C ALA A 61 8.24 8.09 5.20
N ASN A 62 8.60 6.80 5.15
CA ASN A 62 9.38 6.21 4.08
C ASN A 62 8.51 5.80 2.87
N ALA A 63 7.18 5.84 3.00
CA ALA A 63 6.26 5.48 1.93
C ALA A 63 6.44 6.43 0.73
N TYR A 64 6.93 5.88 -0.38
CA TYR A 64 7.30 6.66 -1.56
C TYR A 64 6.30 6.47 -2.71
N VAL A 65 5.92 5.23 -3.02
CA VAL A 65 4.88 4.92 -4.02
C VAL A 65 3.80 4.06 -3.38
N LEU A 66 2.54 4.45 -3.58
CA LEU A 66 1.37 3.78 -3.01
C LEU A 66 0.53 3.14 -4.12
N PHE A 67 0.20 1.85 -3.93
CA PHE A 67 -0.59 1.07 -4.88
C PHE A 67 -1.97 0.80 -4.31
N TYR A 68 -2.99 1.28 -5.04
CA TYR A 68 -4.39 1.23 -4.64
C TYR A 68 -5.23 0.47 -5.67
N GLU A 69 -6.16 -0.34 -5.18
CA GLU A 69 -7.21 -0.96 -6.00
C GLU A 69 -8.55 -0.29 -5.75
N ARG A 70 -9.34 -0.10 -6.80
CA ARG A 70 -10.70 0.47 -6.67
C ARG A 70 -11.62 -0.57 -6.03
N LYS A 71 -12.32 -0.20 -4.97
CA LYS A 71 -13.39 -1.04 -4.41
C LYS A 71 -14.50 -1.20 -5.45
N LYS A 72 -14.95 -2.44 -5.64
CA LYS A 72 -16.18 -2.70 -6.39
C LYS A 72 -17.36 -2.20 -5.57
N SER A 73 -18.27 -1.48 -6.22
CA SER A 73 -19.56 -1.07 -5.66
C SER A 73 -20.48 -2.27 -5.45
#